data_AF-A0A9E4N7Z2-F1
#
_entry.id   AF-A0A9E4N7Z2-F1
#
_cell.length_a   1.000
_cell.length_b   1.000
_cell.length_c   1.000
_cell.angle_alpha   90.00
_cell.angle_beta   90.00
_cell.angle_gamma   90.00
#
_symmetry.space_group_name_H-M   'P 1'
#
loop_
_entity.id
_entity.type
_entity.pdbx_description
1 polymer ?
#
loop_
_entity_poly.entity_id
_entity_poly.type
_entity_poly.pdbx_seq_one_letter_code
_entity_poly.pdbx_strand_id
1 'polypeptide(L)'
;MSNRRRSAKPQQQPLLTEQSLLWLKLALLSLLMISALYWVGRMLADPAVMPVRTVGVDGEMRFVKRERLEQVVAEAVNGSFFSVDLKRMRLQIEAMPWVKQASIRRVWPDKLRVQVTEHQPLAYWGKGAMVSQLAEVFEPETLPQLPGLVTLVGDAQQA
;
A
#
# COMPACT_ATOMS: atom_id res chain seq x y z
N MET A 1 91.38 27.80 4.44
CA MET A 1 90.34 26.81 4.80
C MET A 1 89.27 27.50 5.64
N SER A 2 88.06 27.71 5.11
CA SER A 2 86.91 28.18 5.91
C SER A 2 85.62 27.60 5.35
N ASN A 3 85.09 26.59 6.04
CA ASN A 3 83.96 25.79 5.60
C ASN A 3 82.65 26.41 6.16
N ARG A 4 81.86 27.08 5.32
CA ARG A 4 80.56 27.65 5.74
C ARG A 4 79.52 26.54 5.79
N ARG A 5 79.18 26.08 7.00
CA ARG A 5 78.00 25.24 7.23
C ARG A 5 76.75 26.06 6.91
N ARG A 6 76.07 25.75 5.80
CA ARG A 6 74.72 26.25 5.52
C ARG A 6 73.74 25.41 6.34
N SER A 7 73.15 26.02 7.37
CA SER A 7 72.01 25.45 8.08
C SER A 7 70.81 25.40 7.14
N ALA A 8 70.43 24.21 6.68
CA ALA A 8 69.15 23.99 6.01
C ALA A 8 68.03 24.09 7.06
N LYS A 9 67.14 25.07 6.89
CA LYS A 9 65.94 25.23 7.72
C LYS A 9 65.00 24.04 7.44
N PRO A 10 64.41 23.38 8.44
CA PRO A 10 63.48 22.28 8.20
C PRO A 10 62.24 22.85 7.51
N GLN A 11 62.06 22.49 6.24
CA GLN A 11 60.93 22.89 5.42
C GLN A 11 59.74 22.06 5.88
N GLN A 12 58.97 22.59 6.84
CA GLN A 12 57.73 21.99 7.30
C GLN A 12 56.76 21.97 6.11
N GLN A 13 56.66 20.80 5.47
CA GLN A 13 55.64 20.56 4.45
C GLN A 13 54.29 20.59 5.17
N PRO A 14 53.30 21.37 4.70
CA PRO A 14 51.97 21.32 5.28
C PRO A 14 51.47 19.88 5.13
N LEU A 15 51.13 19.24 6.27
CA LEU A 15 50.79 17.83 6.34
C LEU A 15 49.51 17.47 5.56
N LEU A 16 48.79 18.48 5.07
CA LEU A 16 47.59 18.35 4.25
C LEU A 16 47.67 19.40 3.13
N THR A 17 47.79 18.96 1.88
CA THR A 17 47.73 19.85 0.71
C THR A 17 46.33 20.42 0.53
N GLU A 18 46.20 21.62 -0.05
CA GLU A 18 44.89 22.24 -0.36
C GLU A 18 43.97 21.28 -1.14
N GLN A 19 44.55 20.45 -2.01
CA GLN A 19 43.83 19.41 -2.75
C GLN A 19 43.28 18.31 -1.85
N SER A 20 44.04 17.83 -0.85
CA SER A 20 43.54 16.81 0.09
C SER A 20 42.41 17.39 0.94
N LEU A 21 42.46 18.68 1.27
CA LEU A 21 41.38 19.38 1.98
C LEU A 21 40.09 19.46 1.15
N LEU A 22 40.17 19.68 -0.16
CA LEU A 22 39.01 19.71 -1.06
C LEU A 22 38.35 18.33 -1.20
N TRP A 23 39.14 17.27 -1.40
CA TRP A 23 38.62 15.89 -1.44
C TRP A 23 38.00 15.47 -0.11
N LEU A 24 38.56 15.92 1.02
CA LEU A 24 38.01 15.65 2.34
C LEU A 24 36.64 16.33 2.54
N LYS A 25 36.50 17.60 2.10
CA LYS A 25 35.21 18.32 2.13
C LYS A 25 34.17 17.66 1.23
N LEU A 26 34.56 17.22 0.03
CA LEU A 26 33.66 16.51 -0.89
C LEU A 26 33.23 15.15 -0.33
N ALA A 27 34.14 14.41 0.28
CA ALA A 27 33.83 13.14 0.94
C ALA A 27 32.90 13.34 2.15
N LEU A 28 33.10 14.42 2.92
CA LEU A 28 32.22 14.76 4.03
C LEU A 28 30.82 15.17 3.54
N LEU A 29 30.75 15.97 2.46
CA LEU A 29 29.50 16.38 1.84
C LEU A 29 28.74 15.17 1.27
N SER A 30 29.42 14.27 0.58
CA SER A 30 28.80 13.07 0.03
C SER A 30 28.30 12.14 1.14
N LEU A 31 29.06 11.99 2.23
CA LEU A 31 28.64 11.22 3.40
C LEU A 31 27.40 11.84 4.06
N LEU A 32 27.36 13.17 4.22
CA LEU A 32 26.19 13.89 4.72
C LEU A 32 24.97 13.70 3.80
N MET A 33 25.16 13.79 2.49
CA MET A 33 24.08 13.58 1.51
C MET A 33 23.54 12.15 1.58
N ILE A 34 24.41 11.14 1.64
CA ILE A 34 24.00 9.73 1.75
C ILE A 34 23.27 9.49 3.08
N SER A 35 23.77 10.06 4.18
CA SER A 35 23.13 9.95 5.49
C SER A 35 21.75 10.62 5.51
N ALA A 36 21.62 11.81 4.91
CA ALA A 36 20.35 12.50 4.77
C ALA A 36 19.37 11.69 3.91
N LEU A 37 19.82 11.12 2.79
CA LEU A 37 18.99 10.27 1.94
C LEU A 37 18.51 9.01 2.66
N TYR A 38 19.40 8.38 3.44
CA TYR A 38 19.08 7.22 4.26
C TYR A 38 18.06 7.58 5.35
N TRP A 39 18.23 8.72 6.01
CA TRP A 39 17.34 9.20 7.07
C TRP A 39 15.95 9.55 6.52
N VAL A 40 15.89 10.24 5.38
CA VAL A 40 14.63 10.52 4.65
C VAL A 40 13.95 9.22 4.21
N GLY A 41 14.71 8.25 3.69
CA GLY A 41 14.17 6.94 3.31
C GLY A 41 13.56 6.20 4.50
N ARG A 42 14.22 6.22 5.66
CA ARG A 42 13.68 5.68 6.92
C ARG A 42 12.43 6.42 7.39
N MET A 43 12.44 7.76 7.36
CA MET A 43 11.32 8.60 7.78
C MET A 43 10.07 8.33 6.93
N LEU A 44 10.25 8.14 5.61
CA LEU A 44 9.15 7.77 4.70
C LEU A 44 8.67 6.34 4.91
N ALA A 45 9.55 5.43 5.36
CA ALA A 45 9.19 4.04 5.65
C ALA A 45 8.51 3.85 7.02
N ASP A 46 8.61 4.83 7.92
CA ASP A 46 8.07 4.77 9.28
C ASP A 46 6.52 4.87 9.27
N PRO A 47 5.80 3.83 9.73
CA PRO A 47 4.34 3.83 9.81
C PRO A 47 3.75 4.98 10.65
N ALA A 48 4.55 5.57 11.56
CA ALA A 48 4.11 6.66 12.42
C ALA A 48 3.94 8.01 11.68
N VAL A 49 4.58 8.17 10.52
CA VAL A 49 4.59 9.45 9.77
C VAL A 49 3.50 9.48 8.68
N MET A 50 3.11 8.33 8.14
CA MET A 50 2.05 8.20 7.13
C MET A 50 1.03 7.10 7.50
N PRO A 51 0.15 7.36 8.48
CA PRO A 51 -0.95 6.44 8.76
C PRO A 51 -1.88 6.34 7.55
N VAL A 52 -2.24 5.13 7.13
CA VAL A 52 -3.18 4.91 6.01
C VAL A 52 -4.53 5.53 6.34
N ARG A 53 -4.77 6.75 5.85
CA ARG A 53 -5.68 7.65 6.57
C ARG A 53 -7.13 7.61 6.17
N THR A 54 -7.54 6.88 5.13
CA THR A 54 -8.95 6.51 4.90
C THR A 54 -9.10 5.75 3.60
N VAL A 55 -9.94 4.73 3.64
CA VAL A 55 -10.45 4.00 2.49
C VAL A 55 -11.55 4.86 1.84
N GLY A 56 -11.25 5.51 0.72
CA GLY A 56 -12.32 6.08 -0.10
C GLY A 56 -13.10 4.93 -0.72
N VAL A 57 -14.25 4.57 -0.12
CA VAL A 57 -15.12 3.51 -0.65
C VAL A 57 -16.11 4.13 -1.63
N ASP A 58 -15.82 3.97 -2.91
CA ASP A 58 -16.64 4.43 -4.02
C ASP A 58 -17.56 3.29 -4.49
N GLY A 59 -18.88 3.54 -4.58
CA GLY A 59 -19.91 2.58 -5.01
C GLY A 59 -21.22 2.75 -4.24
N GLU A 60 -22.36 2.40 -4.84
CA GLU A 60 -23.64 2.27 -4.13
C GLU A 60 -23.60 1.00 -3.26
N MET A 61 -23.10 1.14 -2.02
CA MET A 61 -23.06 0.03 -1.07
C MET A 61 -24.43 -0.12 -0.39
N ARG A 62 -25.09 -1.25 -0.64
CA ARG A 62 -26.37 -1.59 0.01
C ARG A 62 -26.21 -2.76 0.98
N PHE A 63 -25.31 -3.69 0.69
CA PHE A 63 -25.18 -4.93 1.46
C PHE A 63 -23.81 -5.08 2.15
N VAL A 64 -22.76 -4.51 1.58
CA VAL A 64 -21.42 -4.53 2.16
C VAL A 64 -21.25 -3.36 3.12
N LYS A 65 -21.03 -3.68 4.40
CA LYS A 65 -20.79 -2.69 5.45
C LYS A 65 -19.39 -2.10 5.32
N ARG A 66 -19.30 -0.76 5.41
CA ARG A 66 -18.02 -0.04 5.35
C ARG A 66 -17.07 -0.48 6.47
N GLU A 67 -17.60 -0.74 7.65
CA GLU A 67 -16.82 -1.17 8.82
C GLU A 67 -16.09 -2.49 8.55
N ARG A 68 -16.71 -3.40 7.77
CA ARG A 68 -16.09 -4.68 7.42
C ARG A 68 -14.93 -4.49 6.44
N LEU A 69 -15.07 -3.59 5.48
CA LEU A 69 -13.99 -3.22 4.56
C LEU A 69 -12.83 -2.56 5.33
N GLU A 70 -13.14 -1.65 6.25
CA GLU A 70 -12.15 -0.99 7.10
C GLU A 70 -11.37 -1.99 7.97
N GLN A 71 -12.04 -3.00 8.54
CA GLN A 71 -11.37 -4.08 9.28
C GLN A 71 -10.41 -4.87 8.39
N VAL A 72 -10.84 -5.30 7.21
CA VAL A 72 -9.98 -6.05 6.28
C VAL A 72 -8.76 -5.21 5.87
N VAL A 73 -8.96 -3.91 5.65
CA VAL A 73 -7.86 -2.99 5.35
C VAL A 73 -6.94 -2.82 6.56
N ALA A 74 -7.48 -2.63 7.77
CA ALA A 74 -6.68 -2.47 8.98
C ALA A 74 -5.83 -3.71 9.29
N GLU A 75 -6.38 -4.91 9.11
CA GLU A 75 -5.65 -6.18 9.24
C GLU A 75 -4.55 -6.31 8.19
N ALA A 76 -4.82 -5.89 6.95
CA ALA A 76 -3.83 -5.93 5.86
C ALA A 76 -2.72 -4.88 5.99
N VAL A 77 -2.99 -3.78 6.71
CA VAL A 77 -2.09 -2.63 6.88
C VAL A 77 -1.25 -2.73 8.16
N ASN A 78 -1.13 -3.91 8.78
CA ASN A 78 -0.37 -4.14 10.03
C ASN A 78 1.18 -4.03 9.87
N GLY A 79 1.68 -3.10 9.04
CA GLY A 79 3.08 -2.84 8.66
C GLY A 79 3.26 -1.47 7.99
N SER A 80 4.27 -1.30 7.12
CA SER A 80 4.52 -0.05 6.38
C SER A 80 3.63 0.06 5.13
N PHE A 81 3.23 1.27 4.72
CA PHE A 81 2.47 1.55 3.49
C PHE A 81 3.07 0.86 2.25
N PHE A 82 4.40 0.73 2.21
CA PHE A 82 5.11 0.10 1.11
C PHE A 82 4.99 -1.43 1.10
N SER A 83 4.87 -2.06 2.27
CA SER A 83 4.82 -3.51 2.44
C SER A 83 3.42 -4.13 2.34
N VAL A 84 2.36 -3.31 2.18
CA VAL A 84 0.98 -3.81 2.07
C VAL A 84 0.77 -4.57 0.75
N ASP A 85 0.35 -5.84 0.86
CA ASP A 85 -0.04 -6.67 -0.27
C ASP A 85 -1.48 -6.33 -0.70
N LEU A 86 -1.60 -5.49 -1.73
CA LEU A 86 -2.87 -5.09 -2.29
C LEU A 86 -3.63 -6.26 -2.95
N LYS A 87 -2.91 -7.25 -3.48
CA LYS A 87 -3.51 -8.40 -4.15
C LYS A 87 -4.21 -9.29 -3.13
N ARG A 88 -3.56 -9.57 -2.01
CA ARG A 88 -4.14 -10.35 -0.91
C ARG A 88 -5.38 -9.66 -0.34
N MET A 89 -5.28 -8.36 -0.09
CA MET A 89 -6.42 -7.57 0.40
C MET A 89 -7.59 -7.56 -0.60
N ARG A 90 -7.31 -7.41 -1.91
CA ARG A 90 -8.34 -7.50 -2.96
C ARG A 90 -9.05 -8.85 -2.92
N LEU A 91 -8.31 -9.95 -2.82
CA LEU A 91 -8.88 -11.29 -2.73
C LEU A 91 -9.72 -11.50 -1.47
N GLN A 92 -9.32 -10.93 -0.32
CA GLN A 92 -10.12 -10.99 0.91
C GLN A 92 -11.43 -10.21 0.79
N ILE A 93 -11.43 -9.08 0.10
CA ILE A 93 -12.66 -8.29 -0.14
C ILE A 93 -13.55 -9.00 -1.17
N GLU A 94 -13.00 -9.52 -2.26
CA GLU A 94 -13.75 -10.30 -3.27
C GLU A 94 -14.29 -11.63 -2.73
N ALA A 95 -13.73 -12.15 -1.63
CA ALA A 95 -14.29 -13.33 -0.94
C ALA A 95 -15.60 -13.02 -0.20
N MET A 96 -15.96 -11.74 -0.01
CA MET A 96 -17.26 -11.38 0.56
C MET A 96 -18.35 -11.68 -0.46
N PRO A 97 -19.44 -12.40 -0.11
CA PRO A 97 -20.38 -12.91 -1.12
C PRO A 97 -21.13 -11.85 -1.92
N TRP A 98 -21.29 -10.65 -1.36
CA TRP A 98 -21.94 -9.52 -2.04
C TRP A 98 -21.01 -8.79 -3.00
N VAL A 99 -19.70 -9.01 -2.91
CA VAL A 99 -18.71 -8.30 -3.71
C VAL A 99 -18.51 -9.04 -5.02
N LYS A 100 -18.93 -8.38 -6.11
CA LYS A 100 -18.62 -8.84 -7.46
C LYS A 100 -17.16 -8.58 -7.81
N GLN A 101 -16.69 -7.38 -7.51
CA GLN A 101 -15.34 -6.96 -7.87
C GLN A 101 -14.82 -5.92 -6.89
N ALA A 102 -13.54 -6.02 -6.55
CA ALA A 102 -12.83 -5.00 -5.78
C ALA A 102 -11.63 -4.46 -6.56
N SER A 103 -11.44 -3.15 -6.54
CA SER A 103 -10.25 -2.49 -7.08
C SER A 103 -9.57 -1.70 -5.98
N ILE A 104 -8.29 -2.01 -5.75
CA ILE A 104 -7.49 -1.36 -4.71
C ILE A 104 -6.31 -0.67 -5.38
N ARG A 105 -6.14 0.63 -5.10
CA ARG A 105 -5.02 1.40 -5.63
C ARG A 105 -4.41 2.30 -4.56
N ARG A 106 -3.10 2.49 -4.68
CA ARG A 106 -2.36 3.48 -3.86
C ARG A 106 -2.66 4.87 -4.38
N VAL A 107 -3.06 5.76 -3.48
CA VAL A 107 -3.23 7.19 -3.73
C VAL A 107 -2.20 7.89 -2.88
N TRP A 108 -1.18 8.43 -3.54
CA TRP A 108 -0.12 9.16 -2.84
C TRP A 108 -0.67 10.40 -2.12
N PRO A 109 -0.12 10.74 -0.93
CA PRO A 109 1.07 10.14 -0.32
C PRO A 109 0.83 8.97 0.64
N ASP A 110 -0.34 8.89 1.28
CA ASP A 110 -0.59 8.06 2.46
C ASP A 110 -1.94 7.33 2.42
N LYS A 111 -2.55 7.15 1.24
CA LYS A 111 -3.92 6.63 1.13
C LYS A 111 -4.03 5.40 0.25
N LEU A 112 -4.99 4.56 0.60
CA LEU A 112 -5.47 3.48 -0.26
C LEU A 112 -6.90 3.84 -0.68
N ARG A 113 -7.18 3.77 -1.98
CA ARG A 113 -8.54 3.86 -2.49
C ARG A 113 -9.02 2.44 -2.80
N VAL A 114 -10.16 2.07 -2.22
CA VAL A 114 -10.78 0.77 -2.42
C VAL A 114 -12.14 1.01 -3.03
N GLN A 115 -12.32 0.60 -4.26
CA GLN A 115 -13.59 0.65 -4.96
C GLN A 115 -14.21 -0.74 -4.94
N VAL A 116 -15.47 -0.84 -4.51
CA VAL A 116 -16.19 -2.10 -4.41
C VAL A 116 -17.44 -2.03 -5.28
N THR A 117 -17.62 -3.05 -6.11
CA THR A 117 -18.84 -3.23 -6.90
C THR A 117 -19.62 -4.39 -6.31
N GLU A 118 -20.84 -4.13 -5.85
CA GLU A 118 -21.75 -5.16 -5.34
C GLU A 118 -22.46 -5.89 -6.48
N HIS A 119 -22.81 -7.15 -6.26
CA HIS A 119 -23.76 -7.85 -7.12
C HIS A 119 -25.13 -7.16 -7.06
N GLN A 120 -25.74 -6.96 -8.24
CA GLN A 120 -27.11 -6.48 -8.35
C GLN A 120 -28.03 -7.71 -8.45
N PRO A 121 -28.80 -8.05 -7.40
CA PRO A 121 -29.65 -9.24 -7.41
C PRO A 121 -30.79 -9.09 -8.42
N LEU A 122 -30.97 -10.11 -9.25
CA LEU A 122 -32.05 -10.21 -10.24
C LEU A 122 -33.14 -11.18 -9.80
N ALA A 123 -32.78 -12.26 -9.11
CA ALA A 123 -33.71 -13.25 -8.59
C ALA A 123 -33.07 -14.08 -7.47
N TYR A 124 -33.89 -14.78 -6.69
CA TYR A 124 -33.41 -15.84 -5.81
C TYR A 124 -33.07 -17.09 -6.62
N TRP A 125 -32.05 -17.83 -6.19
CA TRP A 125 -31.65 -19.11 -6.76
C TRP A 125 -31.79 -20.20 -5.70
N GLY A 126 -32.79 -21.07 -5.86
CA GLY A 126 -33.10 -22.10 -4.88
C GLY A 126 -33.48 -21.51 -3.52
N LYS A 127 -32.83 -21.99 -2.44
CA LYS A 127 -33.15 -21.64 -1.04
C LYS A 127 -32.10 -20.80 -0.33
N GLY A 128 -30.91 -20.66 -0.91
CA GLY A 128 -29.73 -20.11 -0.24
C GLY A 128 -28.95 -19.07 -1.05
N ALA A 129 -29.21 -18.99 -2.36
CA ALA A 129 -28.42 -18.20 -3.28
C ALA A 129 -29.27 -17.15 -3.99
N MET A 130 -28.59 -16.26 -4.69
CA MET A 130 -29.18 -15.26 -5.57
C MET A 130 -28.45 -15.29 -6.89
N VAL A 131 -29.15 -14.93 -7.97
CA VAL A 131 -28.53 -14.71 -9.27
C VAL A 131 -28.46 -13.21 -9.54
N SER A 132 -27.31 -12.74 -9.99
CA SER A 132 -27.09 -11.35 -10.36
C SER A 132 -27.66 -11.05 -11.75
N GLN A 133 -27.79 -9.77 -12.10
CA GLN A 133 -28.14 -9.33 -13.45
C GLN A 133 -27.20 -9.86 -14.55
N LEU A 134 -26.00 -10.30 -14.18
CA LEU A 134 -25.00 -10.87 -15.08
C LEU A 134 -25.02 -12.39 -15.12
N ALA A 135 -26.09 -13.02 -14.61
CA ALA A 135 -26.27 -14.46 -14.51
C ALA A 135 -25.22 -15.16 -13.63
N GLU A 136 -24.56 -14.43 -12.73
CA GLU A 136 -23.65 -14.99 -11.74
C GLU A 136 -24.44 -15.41 -10.50
N VAL A 137 -24.25 -16.65 -10.03
CA VAL A 137 -24.85 -17.13 -8.78
C VAL A 137 -23.92 -16.80 -7.61
N PHE A 138 -24.46 -16.20 -6.56
CA PHE A 138 -23.73 -15.87 -5.34
C PHE A 138 -24.56 -16.17 -4.08
N GLU A 139 -23.90 -16.48 -2.97
CA GLU A 139 -24.52 -16.96 -1.74
C GLU A 139 -24.28 -16.00 -0.56
N PRO A 140 -25.21 -15.08 -0.28
CA PRO A 140 -25.04 -14.14 0.82
C PRO A 140 -25.13 -14.84 2.19
N GLU A 141 -24.40 -14.31 3.19
CA GLU A 141 -24.46 -14.81 4.58
C GLU A 141 -25.88 -14.80 5.15
N THR A 142 -26.69 -13.85 4.70
CA THR A 142 -28.12 -13.76 5.03
C THR A 142 -28.85 -13.35 3.76
N LEU A 143 -29.87 -14.13 3.39
CA LEU A 143 -30.73 -13.81 2.25
C LEU A 143 -31.65 -12.63 2.59
N PRO A 144 -31.48 -11.46 1.97
CA PRO A 144 -32.36 -10.33 2.19
C PRO A 144 -33.70 -10.59 1.50
N GLN A 145 -34.79 -10.10 2.07
CA GLN A 145 -36.11 -10.12 1.44
C GLN A 145 -36.30 -8.82 0.65
N LEU A 146 -36.15 -8.91 -0.68
CA LEU A 146 -36.25 -7.78 -1.59
C LEU A 146 -37.59 -7.83 -2.33
N PRO A 147 -38.39 -6.76 -2.32
CA PRO A 147 -39.69 -6.74 -2.96
C PRO A 147 -39.53 -6.88 -4.48
N GLY A 148 -40.38 -7.72 -5.10
CA GLY A 148 -40.43 -7.88 -6.56
C GLY A 148 -39.42 -8.84 -7.16
N LEU A 149 -38.55 -9.47 -6.37
CA LEU A 149 -37.69 -10.56 -6.86
C LEU A 149 -38.45 -11.88 -6.91
N VAL A 150 -38.30 -12.60 -8.01
CA VAL A 150 -38.82 -13.96 -8.18
C VAL A 150 -37.80 -14.99 -7.72
N THR A 151 -38.25 -16.22 -7.47
CA THR A 151 -37.36 -17.36 -7.19
C THR A 151 -37.24 -18.24 -8.42
N LEU A 152 -36.01 -18.42 -8.88
CA LEU A 152 -35.65 -19.39 -9.91
C LEU A 152 -35.31 -20.72 -9.23
N VAL A 153 -35.84 -21.80 -9.80
CA VAL A 153 -35.55 -23.18 -9.40
C VAL A 153 -34.99 -23.89 -10.63
N GLY A 154 -33.79 -24.44 -10.50
CA GLY A 154 -33.14 -25.23 -11.55
C GLY A 154 -32.30 -26.35 -10.92
N ASP A 155 -32.03 -27.40 -11.69
CA ASP A 155 -31.22 -28.53 -11.21
C ASP A 155 -29.77 -28.09 -11.06
N ALA A 156 -29.24 -28.16 -9.83
CA ALA A 156 -27.90 -27.72 -9.45
C ALA A 156 -26.75 -28.51 -10.11
N GLN A 157 -27.03 -29.41 -11.06
CA GLN A 157 -26.07 -30.33 -11.68
C GLN A 157 -25.58 -29.93 -13.08
N GLN A 158 -25.97 -28.76 -13.61
CA GLN A 158 -25.61 -28.35 -14.98
C GLN A 158 -24.80 -27.05 -15.10
N ALA A 159 -24.26 -26.52 -13.99
CA ALA A 159 -23.40 -25.33 -13.99
C ALA A 159 -21.92 -25.70 -13.83
#